data_AF-A0ABD6Q3X0-F1
#
_entry.id   AF-A0ABD6Q3X0-F1
#
_cell.length_a   1.000
_cell.length_b   1.000
_cell.length_c   1.000
_cell.angle_alpha   90.00
_cell.angle_beta   90.00
_cell.angle_gamma   90.00
#
_symmetry.space_group_name_H-M   'P 1'
#
loop_
_entity.id
_entity.type
_entity.pdbx_description
1 polymer ?
#
loop_
_entity_poly.entity_id
_entity_poly.type
_entity_poly.pdbx_seq_one_letter_code
_entity_poly.pdbx_strand_id
1 'polypeptide(L)'
;MKRPFPPRLFLRLAAASFACCTLPAAAHAAEPLLTFKVDRDVTARIEHADGKHFTVRFLPRGNTQTLDIGVTGEEGRYDFDTADYNFDGHQDLAVTAPSDMVNFSYRIYLYDAARRRFEPLRMPAGDRPHGQCGELTDVVPKPMERTLYSSCRSGPLWYTDAYRYDGDGRLYLHQASEAMPDDVSALLDDAPDVGPASMLATYDARGRRIARRPDAYGGGKVTFKVRVARLPLHDAMTDTPTHRYVVAGDTLEMIDVSADNRWLKVQYRNPRAGVVSGWISVREATPG
;
A
#
# COMPACT_ATOMS: atom_id res chain seq x y z
N MET A 1 -67.91 20.79 82.51
CA MET A 1 -66.96 20.19 83.49
C MET A 1 -65.79 19.62 82.72
N LYS A 2 -64.68 20.36 82.65
CA LYS A 2 -63.44 20.20 83.44
C LYS A 2 -62.56 19.03 82.93
N ARG A 3 -61.48 19.43 82.25
CA ARG A 3 -60.28 18.69 81.79
C ARG A 3 -59.69 17.79 82.90
N PRO A 4 -58.82 16.81 82.59
CA PRO A 4 -57.38 17.12 82.48
C PRO A 4 -56.58 16.32 81.43
N PHE A 5 -55.52 16.98 80.94
CA PHE A 5 -54.32 16.38 80.33
C PHE A 5 -53.55 15.51 81.34
N PRO A 6 -52.65 14.66 80.84
CA PRO A 6 -51.28 14.63 81.38
C PRO A 6 -50.21 14.87 80.30
N PRO A 7 -49.00 15.32 80.69
CA PRO A 7 -47.95 15.74 79.78
C PRO A 7 -47.05 14.59 79.31
N ARG A 8 -46.41 14.84 78.17
CA ARG A 8 -45.42 14.02 77.47
C ARG A 8 -44.13 13.86 78.28
N LEU A 9 -43.63 12.64 78.33
CA LEU A 9 -42.23 12.30 78.64
C LEU A 9 -41.58 11.85 77.33
N PHE A 10 -40.64 12.61 76.76
CA PHE A 10 -39.66 12.07 75.80
C PHE A 10 -38.44 13.01 75.68
N LEU A 11 -37.31 12.53 76.22
CA LEU A 11 -35.98 12.74 75.65
C LEU A 11 -36.01 12.49 74.14
N ARG A 12 -35.27 13.29 73.34
CA ARG A 12 -34.38 12.76 72.29
C ARG A 12 -33.51 13.84 71.63
N LEU A 13 -32.20 13.58 71.78
CA LEU A 13 -31.07 13.75 70.87
C LEU A 13 -31.06 14.93 69.87
N ALA A 14 -30.04 15.77 70.04
CA ALA A 14 -29.45 16.57 68.98
C ALA A 14 -28.95 15.66 67.85
N ALA A 15 -29.43 15.88 66.63
CA ALA A 15 -28.87 15.28 65.42
C ALA A 15 -27.84 16.26 64.83
N ALA A 16 -26.56 15.90 64.91
CA ALA A 16 -25.50 16.56 64.17
C ALA A 16 -25.63 16.22 62.69
N SER A 17 -25.80 17.24 61.85
CA SER A 17 -25.81 17.09 60.39
C SER A 17 -24.36 17.02 59.88
N PHE A 18 -23.90 15.82 59.50
CA PHE A 18 -22.70 15.66 58.68
C PHE A 18 -23.05 16.01 57.23
N ALA A 19 -22.71 17.24 56.82
CA ALA A 19 -22.73 17.63 55.42
C ALA A 19 -21.55 16.95 54.71
N CYS A 20 -21.84 15.81 54.05
CA CYS A 20 -20.88 15.11 53.21
C CYS A 20 -20.69 15.94 51.93
N CYS A 21 -19.65 16.78 51.90
CA CYS A 21 -19.19 17.43 50.67
C CYS A 21 -18.59 16.38 49.75
N THR A 22 -19.40 15.82 48.85
CA THR A 22 -18.92 15.04 47.72
C THR A 22 -18.33 16.01 46.70
N LEU A 23 -17.01 16.16 46.71
CA LEU A 23 -16.30 16.82 45.62
C LEU A 23 -16.44 15.93 44.36
N PRO A 24 -16.90 16.46 43.22
CA PRO A 24 -16.90 15.70 41.98
C PRO A 24 -15.46 15.40 41.62
N ALA A 25 -15.12 14.10 41.52
CA ALA A 25 -13.86 13.68 40.93
C ALA A 25 -13.80 14.27 39.52
N ALA A 26 -12.81 15.13 39.27
CA ALA A 26 -12.51 15.59 37.93
C ALA A 26 -12.13 14.36 37.10
N ALA A 27 -13.07 13.90 36.26
CA ALA A 27 -12.81 12.88 35.27
C ALA A 27 -11.67 13.39 34.40
N HIS A 28 -10.47 12.85 34.61
CA HIS A 28 -9.36 13.06 33.71
C HIS A 28 -9.79 12.44 32.38
N ALA A 29 -10.08 13.29 31.39
CA ALA A 29 -10.30 12.82 30.03
C ALA A 29 -9.04 12.05 29.62
N ALA A 30 -9.20 10.79 29.21
CA ALA A 30 -8.08 9.99 28.73
C ALA A 30 -7.33 10.76 27.64
N GLU A 31 -5.99 10.65 27.62
CA GLU A 31 -5.20 11.25 26.56
C GLU A 31 -5.64 10.66 25.21
N PRO A 32 -5.73 11.49 24.15
CA PRO A 32 -6.13 10.99 22.86
C PRO A 32 -5.08 10.04 22.28
N LEU A 33 -5.54 9.03 21.54
CA LEU A 33 -4.69 8.07 20.85
C LEU A 33 -3.85 8.75 19.76
N LEU A 34 -4.40 9.77 19.11
CA LEU A 34 -3.71 10.61 18.13
C LEU A 34 -4.38 11.97 18.03
N THR A 35 -3.61 13.04 17.81
CA THR A 35 -4.13 14.37 17.49
C THR A 35 -3.31 14.98 16.36
N PHE A 36 -3.97 15.47 15.31
CA PHE A 36 -3.29 16.03 14.14
C PHE A 36 -4.13 17.13 13.48
N LYS A 37 -3.46 18.02 12.73
CA LYS A 37 -4.13 19.02 11.90
C LYS A 37 -4.51 18.39 10.57
N VAL A 38 -5.80 18.35 10.30
CA VAL A 38 -6.37 17.89 9.03
C VAL A 38 -6.21 18.95 7.95
N ASP A 39 -6.48 20.20 8.34
CA ASP A 39 -6.32 21.40 7.52
C ASP A 39 -5.91 22.57 8.44
N ARG A 40 -5.75 23.77 7.88
CA ARG A 40 -5.37 25.00 8.58
C ARG A 40 -6.17 25.23 9.87
N ASP A 41 -7.49 25.04 9.80
CA ASP A 41 -8.45 25.41 10.86
C ASP A 41 -9.17 24.19 11.49
N VAL A 42 -8.82 22.97 11.09
CA VAL A 42 -9.46 21.74 11.58
C VAL A 42 -8.43 20.81 12.20
N THR A 43 -8.68 20.39 13.44
CA THR A 43 -7.90 19.37 14.13
C THR A 43 -8.76 18.14 14.34
N ALA A 44 -8.25 16.97 13.95
CA ALA A 44 -8.83 15.68 14.29
C ALA A 44 -8.13 15.10 15.51
N ARG A 45 -8.93 14.46 16.37
CA ARG A 45 -8.46 13.78 17.57
C ARG A 45 -9.11 12.41 17.66
N ILE A 46 -8.30 11.36 17.75
CA ILE A 46 -8.78 10.00 18.00
C ILE A 46 -8.89 9.83 19.52
N GLU A 47 -10.11 9.68 20.03
CA GLU A 47 -10.37 9.68 21.48
C GLU A 47 -10.48 8.27 22.07
N HIS A 48 -11.01 7.31 21.30
CA HIS A 48 -11.27 5.95 21.76
C HIS A 48 -11.22 4.97 20.61
N ALA A 49 -10.78 3.74 20.88
CA ALA A 49 -10.88 2.61 19.97
C ALA A 49 -11.19 1.33 20.76
N ASP A 50 -12.08 0.49 20.22
CA ASP A 50 -12.60 -0.74 20.88
C ASP A 50 -12.13 -2.04 20.19
N GLY A 51 -11.15 -1.93 19.30
CA GLY A 51 -10.63 -3.03 18.49
C GLY A 51 -11.42 -3.31 17.21
N LYS A 52 -12.61 -2.75 17.05
CA LYS A 52 -13.40 -2.82 15.79
C LYS A 52 -13.65 -1.46 15.19
N HIS A 53 -13.84 -0.46 16.03
CA HIS A 53 -14.10 0.91 15.66
C HIS A 53 -13.22 1.86 16.46
N PHE A 54 -13.09 3.08 15.94
CA PHE A 54 -12.51 4.19 16.66
C PHE A 54 -13.34 5.46 16.44
N THR A 55 -13.25 6.39 17.38
CA THR A 55 -13.98 7.66 17.34
C THR A 55 -13.04 8.83 17.15
N VAL A 56 -13.31 9.61 16.11
CA VAL A 56 -12.63 10.87 15.79
C VAL A 56 -13.50 12.03 16.26
N ARG A 57 -12.92 13.00 16.96
CA ARG A 57 -13.51 14.32 17.24
C ARG A 57 -12.84 15.39 16.39
N PHE A 58 -13.65 16.24 15.76
CA PHE A 58 -13.19 17.39 14.99
C PHE A 58 -13.30 18.67 15.82
N LEU A 59 -12.19 19.41 15.96
CA LEU A 59 -12.12 20.69 16.64
C LEU A 59 -12.05 21.84 15.63
N PRO A 60 -12.62 23.02 15.96
CA PRO A 60 -13.21 23.38 17.26
C PRO A 60 -14.70 22.98 17.43
N ARG A 61 -15.37 22.53 16.37
CA ARG A 61 -16.83 22.27 16.38
C ARG A 61 -17.28 21.19 17.37
N GLY A 62 -16.40 20.25 17.69
CA GLY A 62 -16.63 19.17 18.65
C GLY A 62 -17.48 18.02 18.11
N ASN A 63 -17.85 18.02 16.82
CA ASN A 63 -18.57 16.90 16.21
C ASN A 63 -17.68 15.66 16.16
N THR A 64 -18.30 14.49 16.26
CA THR A 64 -17.61 13.20 16.27
C THR A 64 -18.01 12.34 15.07
N GLN A 65 -17.13 11.40 14.73
CA GLN A 65 -17.35 10.38 13.72
C GLN A 65 -16.78 9.06 14.21
N THR A 66 -17.55 7.98 14.05
CA THR A 66 -17.07 6.62 14.29
C THR A 66 -16.67 5.99 12.96
N LEU A 67 -15.52 5.32 12.95
CA LEU A 67 -14.91 4.68 11.79
C LEU A 67 -14.49 3.25 12.17
N ASP A 68 -14.44 2.37 11.18
CA ASP A 68 -13.97 0.99 11.38
C ASP A 68 -12.44 0.94 11.47
N ILE A 69 -11.89 0.03 12.27
CA ILE A 69 -10.46 -0.28 12.24
C ILE A 69 -10.11 -0.90 10.89
N GLY A 70 -10.94 -1.85 10.41
CA GLY A 70 -10.90 -2.33 9.03
C GLY A 70 -9.63 -3.06 8.59
N VAL A 71 -8.68 -3.27 9.51
CA VAL A 71 -7.49 -4.11 9.41
C VAL A 71 -7.47 -5.08 10.60
N THR A 72 -6.88 -6.24 10.42
CA THR A 72 -6.70 -7.22 11.51
C THR A 72 -5.23 -7.54 11.60
N GLY A 73 -4.59 -7.11 12.69
CA GLY A 73 -3.21 -7.46 12.98
C GLY A 73 -3.07 -8.78 13.71
N GLU A 74 -1.85 -9.33 13.73
CA GLU A 74 -1.49 -10.34 14.73
C GLU A 74 -1.82 -9.82 16.14
N GLU A 75 -2.46 -10.67 16.95
CA GLU A 75 -2.90 -10.36 18.32
C GLU A 75 -3.85 -9.15 18.46
N GLY A 76 -4.46 -8.69 17.35
CA GLY A 76 -5.37 -7.54 17.35
C GLY A 76 -4.68 -6.19 17.53
N ARG A 77 -3.36 -6.12 17.28
CA ARG A 77 -2.59 -4.87 17.36
C ARG A 77 -2.78 -4.03 16.09
N TYR A 78 -2.94 -2.72 16.26
CA TYR A 78 -2.99 -1.75 15.19
C TYR A 78 -2.46 -0.40 15.68
N ASP A 79 -2.02 0.43 14.74
CA ASP A 79 -1.57 1.79 14.98
C ASP A 79 -2.32 2.77 14.06
N PHE A 80 -2.17 4.07 14.34
CA PHE A 80 -2.72 5.14 13.52
C PHE A 80 -1.58 5.94 12.88
N ASP A 81 -1.74 6.29 11.62
CA ASP A 81 -0.80 7.13 10.87
C ASP A 81 -1.54 8.21 10.08
N THR A 82 -0.83 9.26 9.67
CA THR A 82 -1.40 10.40 8.95
C THR A 82 -0.48 10.85 7.82
N ALA A 83 -1.06 11.03 6.65
CA ALA A 83 -0.40 11.65 5.51
C ALA A 83 -1.45 12.24 4.57
N ASP A 84 -1.03 13.02 3.57
CA ASP A 84 -1.90 13.41 2.45
C ASP A 84 -1.83 12.28 1.40
N TYR A 85 -2.76 11.32 1.47
CA TYR A 85 -2.74 10.11 0.64
C TYR A 85 -3.35 10.34 -0.75
N ASN A 86 -4.22 11.34 -0.91
CA ASN A 86 -4.85 11.70 -2.18
C ASN A 86 -4.24 12.95 -2.86
N PHE A 87 -3.27 13.60 -2.22
CA PHE A 87 -2.54 14.77 -2.71
C PHE A 87 -3.43 16.01 -2.91
N ASP A 88 -4.44 16.18 -2.07
CA ASP A 88 -5.38 17.30 -2.11
C ASP A 88 -5.01 18.46 -1.16
N GLY A 89 -3.97 18.28 -0.35
CA GLY A 89 -3.48 19.27 0.62
C GLY A 89 -4.07 19.13 2.02
N HIS A 90 -4.97 18.16 2.25
CA HIS A 90 -5.48 17.81 3.57
C HIS A 90 -4.75 16.57 4.12
N GLN A 91 -4.58 16.50 5.44
CA GLN A 91 -4.09 15.28 6.08
C GLN A 91 -5.23 14.28 6.23
N ASP A 92 -4.99 13.08 5.73
CA ASP A 92 -5.84 11.92 5.85
C ASP A 92 -5.42 11.05 7.05
N LEU A 93 -6.20 10.01 7.30
CA LEU A 93 -5.96 9.07 8.38
C LEU A 93 -5.76 7.65 7.84
N ALA A 94 -4.77 6.93 8.36
CA ALA A 94 -4.62 5.50 8.16
C ALA A 94 -4.69 4.75 9.49
N VAL A 95 -5.22 3.52 9.42
CA VAL A 95 -5.07 2.50 10.44
C VAL A 95 -4.16 1.42 9.86
N THR A 96 -3.11 1.07 10.58
CA THR A 96 -2.10 0.11 10.14
C THR A 96 -2.08 -1.09 11.07
N ALA A 97 -1.83 -2.28 10.53
CA ALA A 97 -1.67 -3.48 11.36
C ALA A 97 -0.70 -4.47 10.70
N PRO A 98 0.14 -5.18 11.46
CA PRO A 98 0.98 -6.25 10.91
C PRO A 98 0.09 -7.35 10.34
N SER A 99 0.19 -7.61 9.03
CA SER A 99 -0.54 -8.73 8.40
C SER A 99 0.24 -10.03 8.41
N ASP A 100 1.55 -9.94 8.49
CA ASP A 100 2.48 -11.04 8.73
C ASP A 100 3.80 -10.49 9.31
N MET A 101 4.86 -11.28 9.32
CA MET A 101 6.15 -10.88 9.89
C MET A 101 6.84 -9.70 9.18
N VAL A 102 6.47 -9.36 7.94
CA VAL A 102 7.18 -8.38 7.10
C VAL A 102 6.29 -7.34 6.44
N ASN A 103 4.97 -7.59 6.38
CA ASN A 103 4.00 -6.74 5.71
C ASN A 103 3.06 -6.06 6.71
N PHE A 104 2.77 -4.77 6.52
CA PHE A 104 1.72 -4.06 7.27
C PHE A 104 0.55 -3.71 6.36
N SER A 105 -0.65 -4.14 6.74
CA SER A 105 -1.89 -3.78 6.04
C SER A 105 -2.37 -2.39 6.43
N TYR A 106 -2.94 -1.67 5.46
CA TYR A 106 -3.45 -0.31 5.64
C TYR A 106 -4.96 -0.23 5.36
N ARG A 107 -5.67 0.47 6.24
CA ARG A 107 -7.01 1.03 5.96
C ARG A 107 -6.90 2.54 5.96
N ILE A 108 -7.15 3.16 4.81
CA ILE A 108 -7.04 4.62 4.65
C ILE A 108 -8.42 5.26 4.62
N TYR A 109 -8.52 6.41 5.28
CA TYR A 109 -9.68 7.28 5.35
C TYR A 109 -9.30 8.67 4.86
N LEU A 110 -9.84 9.07 3.70
CA LEU A 110 -9.61 10.36 3.07
C LEU A 110 -10.48 11.45 3.70
N TYR A 111 -9.93 12.63 3.94
CA TYR A 111 -10.70 13.74 4.47
C TYR A 111 -11.50 14.45 3.38
N ASP A 112 -12.83 14.41 3.49
CA ASP A 112 -13.71 15.22 2.67
C ASP A 112 -13.89 16.60 3.32
N ALA A 113 -13.19 17.61 2.81
CA ALA A 113 -13.25 18.98 3.33
C ALA A 113 -14.64 19.63 3.18
N ALA A 114 -15.40 19.26 2.15
CA ALA A 114 -16.74 19.81 1.92
C ALA A 114 -17.75 19.26 2.96
N ARG A 115 -17.66 17.96 3.27
CA ARG A 115 -18.50 17.30 4.27
C ARG A 115 -17.92 17.34 5.68
N ARG A 116 -16.65 17.74 5.82
CA ARG A 116 -15.85 17.78 7.05
C ARG A 116 -15.87 16.47 7.83
N ARG A 117 -15.63 15.38 7.11
CA ARG A 117 -15.60 14.02 7.65
C ARG A 117 -14.62 13.17 6.88
N PHE A 118 -14.21 12.08 7.48
CA PHE A 118 -13.42 11.06 6.82
C PHE A 118 -14.31 10.11 6.02
N GLU A 119 -13.84 9.66 4.88
CA GLU A 119 -14.48 8.64 4.04
C GLU A 119 -13.47 7.55 3.69
N PRO A 120 -13.85 6.26 3.70
CA PRO A 120 -12.90 5.21 3.36
C PRO A 120 -12.39 5.39 1.94
N LEU A 121 -11.08 5.28 1.76
CA LEU A 121 -10.46 5.19 0.45
C LEU A 121 -11.08 3.99 -0.30
N ARG A 122 -11.48 4.23 -1.55
CA ARG A 122 -12.05 3.20 -2.40
C ARG A 122 -10.99 2.70 -3.36
N MET A 123 -10.67 1.41 -3.27
CA MET A 123 -9.84 0.74 -4.26
C MET A 123 -10.53 0.76 -5.64
N PRO A 124 -9.77 0.62 -6.74
CA PRO A 124 -10.34 0.45 -8.07
C PRO A 124 -11.41 -0.65 -8.07
N ALA A 125 -12.45 -0.50 -8.90
CA ALA A 125 -13.51 -1.49 -9.01
C ALA A 125 -12.97 -2.85 -9.50
N GLY A 126 -13.64 -3.95 -9.14
CA GLY A 126 -13.18 -5.32 -9.41
C GLY A 126 -12.99 -5.69 -10.89
N ASP A 127 -13.51 -4.89 -11.82
CA ASP A 127 -13.33 -5.02 -13.27
C ASP A 127 -12.09 -4.25 -13.79
N ARG A 128 -11.37 -3.55 -12.91
CA ARG A 128 -10.13 -2.83 -13.20
C ARG A 128 -8.91 -3.65 -12.79
N PRO A 129 -7.72 -3.33 -13.32
CA PRO A 129 -6.48 -3.94 -12.83
C PRO A 129 -6.28 -3.66 -11.35
N HIS A 130 -5.82 -4.68 -10.63
CA HIS A 130 -5.39 -4.60 -9.24
C HIS A 130 -3.90 -4.88 -9.13
N GLY A 131 -3.27 -4.27 -8.14
CA GLY A 131 -1.88 -4.51 -7.80
C GLY A 131 -1.66 -5.90 -7.17
N GLN A 132 -0.40 -6.30 -7.04
CA GLN A 132 -0.05 -7.58 -6.40
C GLN A 132 -0.21 -7.56 -4.88
N CYS A 133 -0.22 -6.38 -4.26
CA CYS A 133 -0.36 -6.21 -2.82
C CYS A 133 -1.82 -6.16 -2.33
N GLY A 134 -2.77 -6.59 -3.18
CA GLY A 134 -4.18 -6.68 -2.82
C GLY A 134 -4.82 -5.30 -2.63
N GLU A 135 -5.35 -5.04 -1.43
CA GLU A 135 -5.92 -3.73 -1.08
C GLU A 135 -4.78 -2.70 -0.93
N LEU A 136 -4.08 -2.65 0.21
CA LEU A 136 -2.92 -1.78 0.44
C LEU A 136 -2.01 -2.33 1.56
N THR A 137 -0.72 -2.48 1.26
CA THR A 137 0.34 -2.91 2.18
C THR A 137 1.52 -1.93 2.14
N ASP A 138 2.15 -1.67 3.28
CA ASP A 138 3.33 -0.80 3.47
C ASP A 138 3.28 0.48 2.62
N VAL A 139 2.26 1.29 2.88
CA VAL A 139 1.92 2.42 2.01
C VAL A 139 2.87 3.60 2.21
N VAL A 140 3.35 4.17 1.09
CA VAL A 140 4.19 5.37 1.07
C VAL A 140 3.65 6.38 0.06
N PRO A 141 3.05 7.50 0.49
CA PRO A 141 2.69 8.60 -0.41
C PRO A 141 3.94 9.36 -0.87
N LYS A 142 4.00 9.70 -2.16
CA LYS A 142 5.04 10.53 -2.78
C LYS A 142 4.41 11.78 -3.40
N PRO A 143 4.26 12.89 -2.63
CA PRO A 143 3.53 14.07 -3.10
C PRO A 143 4.08 14.72 -4.37
N MET A 144 5.41 14.78 -4.51
CA MET A 144 6.05 15.34 -5.71
C MET A 144 5.70 14.55 -6.98
N GLU A 145 5.42 13.26 -6.84
CA GLU A 145 5.05 12.37 -7.92
C GLU A 145 3.54 12.18 -8.04
N ARG A 146 2.77 12.72 -7.09
CA ARG A 146 1.32 12.49 -6.91
C ARG A 146 0.96 11.01 -7.02
N THR A 147 1.78 10.17 -6.39
CA THR A 147 1.71 8.71 -6.50
C THR A 147 1.72 8.08 -5.11
N LEU A 148 0.78 7.18 -4.88
CA LEU A 148 0.66 6.39 -3.65
C LEU A 148 1.27 5.01 -3.92
N TYR A 149 2.40 4.73 -3.29
CA TYR A 149 3.05 3.43 -3.41
C TYR A 149 2.54 2.47 -2.35
N SER A 150 2.37 1.22 -2.73
CA SER A 150 2.11 0.09 -1.85
C SER A 150 3.14 -0.99 -2.16
N SER A 151 3.75 -1.56 -1.14
CA SER A 151 4.73 -2.64 -1.31
C SER A 151 4.40 -3.82 -0.43
N CYS A 152 4.77 -5.00 -0.87
CA CYS A 152 4.53 -6.23 -0.11
C CYS A 152 5.54 -7.29 -0.52
N ARG A 153 5.90 -8.15 0.42
CA ARG A 153 6.61 -9.38 0.13
C ARG A 153 5.62 -10.49 -0.13
N SER A 154 5.76 -11.16 -1.27
CA SER A 154 5.02 -12.39 -1.56
C SER A 154 5.94 -13.38 -2.29
N GLY A 155 6.10 -14.56 -1.70
CA GLY A 155 7.12 -15.52 -2.13
C GLY A 155 8.53 -14.93 -2.07
N PRO A 156 9.36 -15.11 -3.11
CA PRO A 156 10.72 -14.58 -3.14
C PRO A 156 10.78 -13.10 -3.58
N LEU A 157 9.67 -12.52 -4.02
CA LEU A 157 9.61 -11.20 -4.63
C LEU A 157 9.10 -10.14 -3.64
N TRP A 158 9.69 -8.96 -3.74
CA TRP A 158 9.10 -7.73 -3.25
C TRP A 158 8.36 -7.08 -4.42
N TYR A 159 7.04 -6.95 -4.28
CA TYR A 159 6.20 -6.28 -5.26
C TYR A 159 6.03 -4.81 -4.88
N THR A 160 5.85 -3.98 -5.89
CA THR A 160 5.48 -2.58 -5.71
C THR A 160 4.35 -2.23 -6.67
N ASP A 161 3.28 -1.70 -6.10
CA ASP A 161 2.15 -1.14 -6.81
C ASP A 161 2.18 0.39 -6.64
N ALA A 162 1.98 1.11 -7.73
CA ALA A 162 1.92 2.56 -7.75
C ALA A 162 0.52 2.98 -8.18
N TYR A 163 -0.20 3.69 -7.31
CA TYR A 163 -1.53 4.20 -7.56
C TYR A 163 -1.50 5.72 -7.78
N ARG A 164 -2.37 6.21 -8.65
CA ARG A 164 -2.58 7.63 -8.91
C ARG A 164 -4.07 7.96 -8.91
N TYR A 165 -4.38 9.25 -8.84
CA TYR A 165 -5.74 9.75 -8.93
C TYR A 165 -5.99 10.34 -10.31
N ASP A 166 -7.14 10.02 -10.91
CA ASP A 166 -7.59 10.65 -12.16
C ASP A 166 -8.16 12.06 -11.90
N GLY A 167 -8.59 12.73 -12.97
CA GLY A 167 -9.15 14.08 -12.88
C GLY A 167 -10.46 14.18 -12.09
N ASP A 168 -11.15 13.06 -11.88
CA ASP A 168 -12.38 12.97 -11.06
C ASP A 168 -12.07 12.57 -9.60
N GLY A 169 -10.78 12.45 -9.23
CA GLY A 169 -10.36 12.03 -7.90
C GLY A 169 -10.53 10.53 -7.65
N ARG A 170 -10.61 9.70 -8.70
CA ARG A 170 -10.68 8.24 -8.55
C ARG A 170 -9.28 7.63 -8.56
N LEU A 171 -9.02 6.77 -7.59
CA LEU A 171 -7.79 5.98 -7.54
C LEU A 171 -7.76 4.98 -8.71
N TYR A 172 -6.62 4.88 -9.38
CA TYR A 172 -6.35 3.87 -10.40
C TYR A 172 -4.92 3.33 -10.22
N LEU A 173 -4.74 2.05 -10.53
CA LEU A 173 -3.41 1.44 -10.60
C LEU A 173 -2.64 2.06 -11.78
N HIS A 174 -1.54 2.74 -11.51
CA HIS A 174 -0.68 3.33 -12.54
C HIS A 174 0.43 2.37 -12.96
N GLN A 175 1.09 1.71 -12.01
CA GLN A 175 2.11 0.70 -12.28
C GLN A 175 2.02 -0.44 -11.28
N ALA A 176 2.44 -1.64 -11.70
CA ALA A 176 2.55 -2.80 -10.82
C ALA A 176 3.72 -3.68 -11.25
N SER A 177 4.47 -4.16 -10.27
CA SER A 177 5.35 -5.32 -10.44
C SER A 177 4.50 -6.55 -10.77
N GLU A 178 4.93 -7.36 -11.71
CA GLU A 178 4.37 -8.66 -12.07
C GLU A 178 5.50 -9.68 -12.00
N ALA A 179 5.21 -10.92 -11.60
CA ALA A 179 6.22 -11.97 -11.64
C ALA A 179 6.76 -12.15 -13.07
N MET A 180 8.08 -12.37 -13.18
CA MET A 180 8.67 -12.83 -14.42
C MET A 180 8.12 -14.24 -14.74
N PRO A 181 7.77 -14.55 -16.00
CA PRO A 181 7.40 -15.92 -16.38
C PRO A 181 8.50 -16.92 -16.04
N ASP A 182 8.15 -18.11 -15.54
CA ASP A 182 9.12 -19.08 -15.01
C ASP A 182 10.19 -19.50 -16.05
N ASP A 183 9.78 -19.68 -17.30
CA ASP A 183 10.65 -20.05 -18.41
C ASP A 183 11.66 -18.94 -18.75
N VAL A 184 11.24 -17.68 -18.64
CA VAL A 184 12.12 -16.52 -18.79
C VAL A 184 13.01 -16.33 -17.57
N SER A 185 12.46 -16.51 -16.37
CA SER A 185 13.18 -16.41 -15.10
C SER A 185 14.34 -17.40 -15.04
N ALA A 186 14.15 -18.62 -15.55
CA ALA A 186 15.20 -19.65 -15.63
C ALA A 186 16.41 -19.26 -16.49
N LEU A 187 16.27 -18.28 -17.39
CA LEU A 187 17.38 -17.75 -18.19
C LEU A 187 18.21 -16.71 -17.46
N LEU A 188 17.69 -16.14 -16.36
CA LEU A 188 18.38 -15.12 -15.60
C LEU A 188 19.48 -15.77 -14.72
N ASP A 189 20.58 -15.04 -14.55
CA ASP A 189 21.62 -15.45 -13.63
C ASP A 189 21.19 -15.07 -12.21
N ASP A 190 20.98 -16.05 -11.34
CA ASP A 190 20.72 -15.87 -9.91
C ASP A 190 22.02 -15.47 -9.20
N ALA A 191 22.61 -14.33 -9.58
CA ALA A 191 23.73 -13.78 -8.83
C ALA A 191 23.28 -13.61 -7.36
N PRO A 192 24.02 -14.15 -6.38
CA PRO A 192 23.52 -14.34 -5.01
C PRO A 192 23.09 -13.05 -4.30
N ASP A 193 23.53 -11.89 -4.80
CA ASP A 193 23.23 -10.56 -4.23
C ASP A 193 22.22 -9.75 -5.07
N VAL A 194 21.70 -10.31 -6.17
CA VAL A 194 20.71 -9.67 -7.04
C VAL A 194 19.39 -10.41 -6.83
N GLY A 195 18.40 -9.75 -6.23
CA GLY A 195 17.07 -10.35 -6.05
C GLY A 195 16.40 -10.69 -7.39
N PRO A 196 15.31 -11.47 -7.37
CA PRO A 196 14.63 -11.90 -8.59
C PRO A 196 14.10 -10.71 -9.39
N ALA A 197 14.33 -10.73 -10.70
CA ALA A 197 13.76 -9.75 -11.62
C ALA A 197 12.24 -9.93 -11.76
N SER A 198 11.58 -8.87 -12.17
CA SER A 198 10.13 -8.82 -12.37
C SER A 198 9.80 -8.18 -13.71
N MET A 199 8.52 -8.08 -14.01
CA MET A 199 8.01 -7.25 -15.10
C MET A 199 7.30 -6.05 -14.48
N LEU A 200 7.48 -4.86 -15.06
CA LEU A 200 6.76 -3.65 -14.66
C LEU A 200 5.68 -3.35 -15.69
N ALA A 201 4.42 -3.52 -15.31
CA ALA A 201 3.27 -3.10 -16.09
C ALA A 201 2.93 -1.63 -15.80
N THR A 202 2.50 -0.89 -16.82
CA THR A 202 1.99 0.48 -16.70
C THR A 202 0.62 0.58 -17.33
N TYR A 203 -0.29 1.23 -16.62
CA TYR A 203 -1.70 1.37 -16.98
C TYR A 203 -2.09 2.85 -17.11
N ASP A 204 -3.03 3.13 -18.01
CA ASP A 204 -3.70 4.42 -18.08
C ASP A 204 -4.85 4.51 -17.04
N ALA A 205 -5.43 5.70 -16.84
CA ALA A 205 -6.53 5.92 -15.89
C ALA A 205 -7.81 5.10 -16.20
N ARG A 206 -7.92 4.54 -17.41
CA ARG A 206 -9.02 3.64 -17.79
C ARG A 206 -8.72 2.18 -17.44
N GLY A 207 -7.56 1.90 -16.83
CA GLY A 207 -7.12 0.54 -16.49
C GLY A 207 -6.60 -0.24 -17.70
N ARG A 208 -6.34 0.42 -18.84
CA ARG A 208 -5.75 -0.27 -19.99
C ARG A 208 -4.24 -0.30 -19.82
N ARG A 209 -3.63 -1.49 -19.96
CA ARG A 209 -2.18 -1.63 -19.98
C ARG A 209 -1.61 -0.95 -21.23
N ILE A 210 -0.73 0.02 -21.02
CA ILE A 210 -0.10 0.83 -22.08
C ILE A 210 1.38 0.49 -22.27
N ALA A 211 2.02 -0.12 -21.28
CA ALA A 211 3.38 -0.63 -21.38
C ALA A 211 3.58 -1.83 -20.46
N ARG A 212 4.55 -2.67 -20.83
CA ARG A 212 5.10 -3.73 -20.01
C ARG A 212 6.58 -3.83 -20.35
N ARG A 213 7.44 -3.99 -19.35
CA ARG A 213 8.89 -4.11 -19.56
C ARG A 213 9.54 -4.96 -18.46
N PRO A 214 10.70 -5.56 -18.70
CA PRO A 214 11.52 -6.15 -17.64
C PRO A 214 11.96 -5.08 -16.64
N ASP A 215 12.03 -5.44 -15.38
CA ASP A 215 12.50 -4.58 -14.29
C ASP A 215 13.36 -5.39 -13.32
N ALA A 216 14.59 -4.91 -13.09
CA ALA A 216 15.52 -5.55 -12.16
C ALA A 216 15.02 -5.41 -10.72
N TYR A 217 15.54 -6.26 -9.83
CA TYR A 217 15.29 -6.09 -8.40
C TYR A 217 15.82 -4.74 -7.91
N GLY A 218 14.96 -3.95 -7.25
CA GLY A 218 15.26 -2.55 -6.89
C GLY A 218 15.14 -1.55 -8.05
N GLY A 219 14.68 -2.00 -9.21
CA GLY A 219 14.44 -1.20 -10.41
C GLY A 219 15.60 -1.22 -11.41
N GLY A 220 15.27 -1.06 -12.69
CA GLY A 220 16.24 -0.83 -13.77
C GLY A 220 16.32 -1.96 -14.79
N LYS A 221 17.49 -2.09 -15.42
CA LYS A 221 17.69 -2.99 -16.57
C LYS A 221 17.91 -4.42 -16.13
N VAL A 222 17.18 -5.35 -16.74
CA VAL A 222 17.41 -6.78 -16.57
C VAL A 222 18.46 -7.25 -17.57
N THR A 223 19.52 -7.90 -17.10
CA THR A 223 20.57 -8.46 -17.95
C THR A 223 20.83 -9.92 -17.61
N PHE A 224 21.26 -10.70 -18.60
CA PHE A 224 21.63 -12.10 -18.41
C PHE A 224 22.76 -12.52 -19.34
N LYS A 225 23.51 -13.56 -18.96
CA LYS A 225 24.55 -14.14 -19.81
C LYS A 225 24.00 -15.21 -20.74
N VAL A 226 24.48 -15.21 -21.97
CA VAL A 226 24.22 -16.29 -22.92
C VAL A 226 24.94 -17.56 -22.46
N ARG A 227 24.19 -18.66 -22.29
CA ARG A 227 24.72 -19.95 -21.80
C ARG A 227 24.99 -20.95 -22.92
N VAL A 228 24.28 -20.86 -24.04
CA VAL A 228 24.48 -21.74 -25.20
C VAL A 228 25.64 -21.24 -26.08
N ALA A 229 26.32 -22.16 -26.77
CA ALA A 229 27.50 -21.82 -27.58
C ALA A 229 27.22 -20.75 -28.65
N ARG A 230 26.04 -20.83 -29.29
CA ARG A 230 25.56 -19.88 -30.29
C ARG A 230 24.06 -19.69 -30.10
N LEU A 231 23.63 -18.47 -29.84
CA LEU A 231 22.24 -18.08 -29.70
C LEU A 231 21.82 -17.23 -30.90
N PRO A 232 20.92 -17.74 -31.77
CA PRO A 232 20.41 -16.97 -32.91
C PRO A 232 19.76 -15.65 -32.49
N LEU A 233 20.03 -14.59 -33.25
CA LEU A 233 19.44 -13.27 -33.05
C LEU A 233 18.59 -12.91 -34.27
N HIS A 234 17.27 -12.92 -34.09
CA HIS A 234 16.28 -12.77 -35.14
C HIS A 234 15.81 -11.32 -35.29
N ASP A 235 15.39 -10.93 -36.50
CA ASP A 235 14.78 -9.61 -36.74
C ASP A 235 13.31 -9.55 -36.28
N ALA A 236 12.65 -10.72 -36.19
CA ALA A 236 11.26 -10.88 -35.78
C ALA A 236 11.10 -12.16 -34.94
N MET A 237 9.95 -12.31 -34.28
CA MET A 237 9.58 -13.48 -33.48
C MET A 237 9.21 -14.67 -34.38
N THR A 238 10.18 -15.22 -35.11
CA THR A 238 9.97 -16.31 -36.07
C THR A 238 11.11 -17.31 -36.02
N ASP A 239 10.82 -18.58 -36.28
CA ASP A 239 11.84 -19.63 -36.36
C ASP A 239 12.65 -19.62 -37.69
N THR A 240 12.57 -18.53 -38.46
CA THR A 240 13.30 -18.40 -39.73
C THR A 240 14.80 -18.38 -39.45
N PRO A 241 15.64 -19.11 -40.21
CA PRO A 241 17.09 -19.07 -40.03
C PRO A 241 17.65 -17.64 -40.10
N THR A 242 18.55 -17.30 -39.18
CA THR A 242 19.26 -16.02 -39.14
C THR A 242 20.77 -16.26 -39.14
N HIS A 243 21.51 -15.37 -39.82
CA HIS A 243 22.97 -15.35 -39.78
C HIS A 243 23.53 -14.61 -38.58
N ARG A 244 22.69 -13.83 -37.87
CA ARG A 244 23.08 -13.06 -36.70
C ARG A 244 22.98 -13.96 -35.47
N TYR A 245 23.96 -13.87 -34.59
CA TYR A 245 23.98 -14.62 -33.35
C TYR A 245 24.85 -13.91 -32.32
N VAL A 246 24.62 -14.24 -31.05
CA VAL A 246 25.51 -13.96 -29.93
C VAL A 246 26.06 -15.29 -29.40
N VAL A 247 27.13 -15.25 -28.63
CA VAL A 247 27.85 -16.46 -28.20
C VAL A 247 27.87 -16.59 -26.69
N ALA A 248 28.19 -17.79 -26.20
CA ALA A 248 28.33 -18.05 -24.77
C ALA A 248 29.23 -17.00 -24.08
N GLY A 249 28.76 -16.47 -22.96
CA GLY A 249 29.43 -15.42 -22.18
C GLY A 249 29.10 -13.99 -22.58
N ASP A 250 28.46 -13.75 -23.74
CA ASP A 250 27.90 -12.44 -24.06
C ASP A 250 26.83 -12.05 -23.03
N THR A 251 26.76 -10.77 -22.68
CA THR A 251 25.73 -10.22 -21.78
C THR A 251 24.67 -9.49 -22.61
N LEU A 252 23.41 -9.86 -22.41
CA LEU A 252 22.26 -9.26 -23.07
C LEU A 252 21.44 -8.45 -22.08
N GLU A 253 20.95 -7.30 -22.53
CA GLU A 253 19.90 -6.55 -21.84
C GLU A 253 18.55 -6.99 -22.38
N MET A 254 17.65 -7.41 -21.50
CA MET A 254 16.28 -7.75 -21.85
C MET A 254 15.44 -6.48 -21.95
N ILE A 255 14.73 -6.32 -23.06
CA ILE A 255 13.94 -5.14 -23.38
C ILE A 255 12.44 -5.44 -23.27
N ASP A 256 12.02 -6.63 -23.70
CA ASP A 256 10.62 -7.05 -23.69
C ASP A 256 10.50 -8.58 -23.74
N VAL A 257 9.31 -9.07 -23.35
CA VAL A 257 8.93 -10.48 -23.37
C VAL A 257 7.63 -10.58 -24.15
N SER A 258 7.58 -11.48 -25.15
CA SER A 258 6.36 -11.71 -25.92
C SER A 258 5.21 -12.18 -25.03
N ALA A 259 3.96 -11.97 -25.47
CA ALA A 259 2.78 -12.32 -24.68
C ALA A 259 2.66 -13.82 -24.37
N ASP A 260 3.24 -14.68 -25.21
CA ASP A 260 3.32 -16.13 -25.01
C ASP A 260 4.61 -16.57 -24.29
N ASN A 261 5.44 -15.61 -23.88
CA ASN A 261 6.74 -15.79 -23.21
C ASN A 261 7.80 -16.54 -24.04
N ARG A 262 7.55 -16.84 -25.31
CA ARG A 262 8.47 -17.66 -26.13
C ARG A 262 9.63 -16.87 -26.73
N TRP A 263 9.52 -15.55 -26.76
CA TRP A 263 10.47 -14.66 -27.41
C TRP A 263 10.87 -13.50 -26.51
N LEU A 264 12.18 -13.24 -26.45
CA LEU A 264 12.73 -12.10 -25.72
C LEU A 264 13.29 -11.09 -26.70
N LYS A 265 12.86 -9.83 -26.58
CA LYS A 265 13.54 -8.74 -27.27
C LYS A 265 14.75 -8.36 -26.43
N VAL A 266 15.92 -8.35 -27.05
CA VAL A 266 17.18 -8.11 -26.38
C VAL A 266 18.00 -7.04 -27.06
N GLN A 267 18.90 -6.45 -26.29
CA GLN A 267 19.92 -5.52 -26.75
C GLN A 267 21.31 -6.06 -26.36
N TYR A 268 22.21 -6.09 -27.32
CA TYR A 268 23.60 -6.48 -27.16
C TYR A 268 24.52 -5.30 -27.50
N ARG A 269 25.52 -5.05 -26.66
CA ARG A 269 26.56 -4.05 -26.92
C ARG A 269 27.76 -4.74 -27.55
N ASN A 270 27.81 -4.75 -28.87
CA ASN A 270 28.94 -5.29 -29.60
C ASN A 270 30.13 -4.30 -29.55
N PRO A 271 31.32 -4.72 -29.11
CA PRO A 271 32.49 -3.83 -29.02
C PRO A 271 32.94 -3.21 -30.36
N ARG A 272 32.59 -3.83 -31.49
CA ARG A 272 33.02 -3.41 -32.84
C ARG A 272 31.90 -2.77 -33.66
N ALA A 273 30.67 -3.24 -33.50
CA ALA A 273 29.51 -2.81 -34.28
C ALA A 273 28.54 -1.90 -33.51
N GLY A 274 28.82 -1.61 -32.24
CA GLY A 274 27.95 -0.82 -31.39
C GLY A 274 26.73 -1.61 -30.90
N VAL A 275 25.63 -0.90 -30.69
CA VAL A 275 24.41 -1.47 -30.10
C VAL A 275 23.61 -2.22 -31.17
N VAL A 276 23.33 -3.49 -30.90
CA VAL A 276 22.55 -4.38 -31.77
C VAL A 276 21.33 -4.88 -31.01
N SER A 277 20.15 -4.87 -31.63
CA SER A 277 18.92 -5.42 -31.03
C SER A 277 18.30 -6.50 -31.90
N GLY A 278 17.55 -7.41 -31.29
CA GLY A 278 16.80 -8.45 -31.99
C GLY A 278 15.99 -9.30 -31.03
N TRP A 279 15.43 -10.38 -31.55
CA TRP A 279 14.63 -11.35 -30.82
C TRP A 279 15.43 -12.64 -30.65
N ILE A 280 15.34 -13.25 -29.47
CA ILE A 280 15.85 -14.59 -29.21
C ILE A 280 14.68 -15.49 -28.80
N SER A 281 14.73 -16.76 -29.16
CA SER A 281 13.79 -17.74 -28.63
C SER A 281 14.21 -18.17 -27.24
N VAL A 282 13.27 -18.24 -26.30
CA VAL A 282 13.53 -18.80 -24.96
C VAL A 282 14.03 -20.25 -25.08
N ARG A 283 13.42 -21.04 -25.98
CA ARG A 283 13.85 -22.42 -26.25
C ARG A 283 15.30 -22.52 -26.72
N GLU A 284 15.73 -21.61 -27.60
CA GLU A 284 17.11 -21.60 -28.11
C GLU A 284 18.12 -21.10 -27.06
N ALA A 285 17.66 -20.28 -26.11
CA ALA A 285 18.48 -19.74 -25.03
C ALA A 285 18.65 -20.73 -23.86
N THR A 286 17.71 -21.65 -23.67
CA THR A 286 17.76 -22.68 -22.62
C THR A 286 18.77 -23.79 -22.99
N PRO A 287 19.79 -24.07 -22.16
CA PRO A 287 20.65 -25.23 -22.34
C PRO A 287 19.82 -26.52 -22.33
N GLY A 288 20.04 -27.38 -23.33
CA GLY A 288 19.44 -28.72 -23.38
C GLY A 288 20.11 -29.72 -22.44
#